data_AF-A0A2M3ZKC5-F1
#
_entry.id   AF-A0A2M3ZKC5-F1
#
_cell.length_a   1.000
_cell.length_b   1.000
_cell.length_c   1.000
_cell.angle_alpha   90.00
_cell.angle_beta   90.00
_cell.angle_gamma   90.00
#
_symmetry.space_group_name_H-M   'P 1'
#
loop_
_entity.id
_entity.type
_entity.pdbx_description
1 polymer ?
#
loop_
_entity_poly.entity_id
_entity_poly.type
_entity_poly.pdbx_seq_one_letter_code
_entity_poly.pdbx_strand_id
1 'polypeptide(L)'
;MKEFGTLLNEIRNSTVMELSGDLHKVALILNNTNRYVRSFDNIIFDGGNEPYIIEIVARLLRFLRRQNYLDEHNKVNELCVTQLRQITMYLFLNTDVSFRYDLSRVVHVKHLLNTAPQLSKCLLLNCIWGLDLDRFLYEIVSYTPLWFSMQFLDQTISSLRYAKPYEVLERTESLVRSICFAICR
;
A
#
# COMPACT_ATOMS: atom_id res chain seq x y z
N MET A 1 -5.64 -25.61 -1.41
CA MET A 1 -6.45 -24.48 -1.88
C MET A 1 -7.15 -23.87 -0.68
N LYS A 2 -6.85 -22.61 -0.36
CA LYS A 2 -7.40 -21.93 0.82
C LYS A 2 -8.34 -20.81 0.37
N GLU A 3 -9.64 -20.98 0.62
CA GLU A 3 -10.69 -19.95 0.59
C GLU A 3 -10.23 -18.65 1.29
N PHE A 4 -10.80 -17.50 0.92
CA PHE A 4 -10.52 -16.23 1.61
C PHE A 4 -10.73 -16.33 3.13
N GLY A 5 -11.67 -17.17 3.57
CA GLY A 5 -11.86 -17.51 4.98
C GLY A 5 -10.65 -18.24 5.58
N THR A 6 -9.96 -19.09 4.82
CA THR A 6 -8.69 -19.72 5.24
C THR A 6 -7.47 -18.81 5.12
N LEU A 7 -7.42 -17.84 4.20
CA LEU A 7 -6.35 -16.84 4.14
C LEU A 7 -6.52 -15.78 5.25
N LEU A 8 -7.75 -15.37 5.53
CA LEU A 8 -8.11 -14.60 6.72
C LEU A 8 -7.93 -15.41 8.00
N ASN A 9 -8.19 -16.73 8.01
CA ASN A 9 -7.87 -17.59 9.16
C ASN A 9 -6.38 -17.86 9.31
N GLU A 10 -5.59 -17.83 8.22
CA GLU A 10 -4.13 -17.84 8.28
C GLU A 10 -3.60 -16.51 8.79
N ILE A 11 -4.20 -15.37 8.42
CA ILE A 11 -3.96 -14.05 9.05
C ILE A 11 -4.50 -14.02 10.49
N ARG A 12 -5.52 -14.81 10.82
CA ARG A 12 -6.05 -14.99 12.19
C ARG A 12 -5.10 -15.81 13.06
N ASN A 13 -4.38 -16.76 12.45
CA ASN A 13 -3.46 -17.69 13.11
C ASN A 13 -1.99 -17.25 13.03
N SER A 14 -1.64 -16.38 12.09
CA SER A 14 -0.35 -15.69 12.03
C SER A 14 -0.55 -14.31 12.66
N THR A 15 -0.03 -14.14 13.87
CA THR A 15 0.19 -12.86 14.57
C THR A 15 -0.73 -11.73 14.09
N VAL A 16 -1.88 -11.58 14.77
CA VAL A 16 -2.80 -10.44 14.63
C VAL A 16 -2.00 -9.19 14.26
N MET A 17 -2.36 -8.51 13.16
CA MET A 17 -1.68 -7.28 12.75
C MET A 17 -1.98 -6.20 13.79
N GLU A 18 -1.21 -6.17 14.86
CA GLU A 18 -1.29 -5.14 15.89
C GLU A 18 -0.66 -3.86 15.38
N LEU A 19 -1.14 -2.70 15.85
CA LEU A 19 -0.43 -1.42 15.68
C LEU A 19 0.84 -1.44 16.55
N SER A 20 1.75 -2.35 16.22
CA SER A 20 3.02 -2.56 16.90
C SER A 20 4.09 -1.65 16.29
N GLY A 21 5.26 -1.61 16.93
CA GLY A 21 6.24 -0.52 16.82
C GLY A 21 6.48 0.04 15.42
N ASP A 22 6.55 -0.78 14.38
CA ASP A 22 6.85 -0.32 13.03
C ASP A 22 5.65 0.30 12.31
N LEU A 23 4.42 -0.23 12.48
CA LEU A 23 3.22 0.42 11.97
C LEU A 23 2.97 1.76 12.68
N HIS A 24 3.26 1.84 13.98
CA HIS A 24 3.20 3.10 14.71
C HIS A 24 4.21 4.14 14.18
N LYS A 25 5.44 3.72 13.85
CA LYS A 25 6.44 4.61 13.24
C LYS A 25 5.99 5.08 11.85
N VAL A 26 5.42 4.19 11.02
CA VAL A 26 4.84 4.57 9.71
C VAL A 26 3.73 5.60 9.91
N ALA A 27 2.79 5.34 10.84
CA ALA A 27 1.73 6.28 11.17
C ALA A 27 2.28 7.64 11.61
N LEU A 28 3.33 7.66 12.45
CA LEU A 28 3.96 8.89 12.91
C LEU A 28 4.64 9.66 11.78
N ILE A 29 5.30 8.97 10.83
CA ILE A 29 5.87 9.60 9.63
C ILE A 29 4.75 10.28 8.82
N LEU A 30 3.68 9.56 8.52
CA LEU A 30 2.55 10.06 7.74
C LEU A 30 1.84 11.24 8.41
N ASN A 31 1.56 11.14 9.72
CA ASN A 31 0.93 12.21 10.49
C ASN A 31 1.80 13.47 10.51
N ASN A 32 3.12 13.32 10.67
CA ASN A 32 4.04 14.44 10.65
C ASN A 32 4.08 15.09 9.28
N THR A 33 4.22 14.32 8.19
CA THR A 33 4.29 14.88 6.83
C THR A 33 2.97 15.51 6.39
N ASN A 34 1.81 15.00 6.81
CA ASN A 34 0.52 15.60 6.49
C ASN A 34 0.37 17.05 6.99
N ARG A 35 0.97 17.37 8.15
CA ARG A 35 1.01 18.76 8.67
C ARG A 35 1.84 19.69 7.80
N TYR A 36 2.85 19.17 7.09
CA TYR A 36 3.73 19.96 6.24
C TYR A 36 3.17 20.17 4.82
N VAL A 37 2.36 19.24 4.31
CA VAL A 37 1.99 19.15 2.88
C VAL A 37 0.61 19.74 2.53
N ARG A 38 -0.17 20.23 3.52
CA ARG A 38 -1.56 20.70 3.36
C ARG A 38 -2.53 19.60 2.89
N SER A 39 -2.79 18.65 3.76
CA SER A 39 -3.74 17.51 3.61
C SER A 39 -3.46 16.57 2.44
N PHE A 40 -3.24 15.29 2.75
CA PHE A 40 -3.01 14.24 1.76
C PHE A 40 -4.16 14.02 0.78
N ASP A 41 -5.39 14.33 1.18
CA ASP A 41 -6.58 14.18 0.33
C ASP A 41 -6.52 15.03 -0.94
N ASN A 42 -5.74 16.12 -0.93
CA ASN A 42 -5.60 17.03 -2.07
C ASN A 42 -4.49 16.62 -3.04
N ILE A 43 -3.73 15.56 -2.72
CA ILE A 43 -2.60 15.13 -3.55
C ILE A 43 -3.16 14.34 -4.75
N ILE A 44 -3.08 14.96 -5.93
CA ILE A 44 -3.48 14.39 -7.22
C ILE A 44 -2.32 14.41 -8.21
N PHE A 45 -2.42 13.58 -9.25
CA PHE A 45 -1.53 13.67 -10.42
C PHE A 45 -1.73 15.01 -11.13
N ASP A 46 -0.67 15.53 -11.74
CA ASP A 46 -0.65 16.81 -12.48
C ASP A 46 -1.01 18.08 -11.65
N GLY A 47 -0.92 17.99 -10.32
CA GLY A 47 -1.27 19.07 -9.39
C GLY A 47 -0.10 19.93 -8.88
N GLY A 48 1.13 19.72 -9.37
CA GLY A 48 2.32 20.36 -8.79
C GLY A 48 2.71 19.79 -7.41
N ASN A 49 2.25 18.57 -7.10
CA ASN A 49 2.42 17.92 -5.81
C ASN A 49 3.73 17.12 -5.70
N GLU A 50 4.53 17.07 -6.77
CA GLU A 50 5.70 16.22 -6.90
C GLU A 50 6.72 16.42 -5.77
N PRO A 51 7.07 17.67 -5.36
CA PRO A 51 8.04 17.87 -4.27
C PRO A 51 7.56 17.27 -2.95
N TYR A 52 6.26 17.34 -2.68
CA TYR A 52 5.68 16.81 -1.46
C TYR A 52 5.61 15.29 -1.46
N ILE A 53 5.22 14.70 -2.60
CA ILE A 53 5.22 13.24 -2.80
C ILE A 53 6.64 12.70 -2.59
N ILE A 54 7.64 13.33 -3.22
CA ILE A 54 9.05 12.93 -3.08
C ILE A 54 9.49 12.96 -1.62
N GLU A 55 9.15 14.01 -0.86
CA GLU A 55 9.50 14.11 0.56
C GLU A 55 8.84 13.03 1.42
N ILE A 56 7.55 12.73 1.18
CA ILE A 56 6.82 11.68 1.90
C ILE A 56 7.47 10.31 1.63
N VAL A 57 7.69 9.99 0.36
CA VAL A 57 8.33 8.74 -0.08
C VAL A 57 9.74 8.63 0.49
N ALA A 58 10.54 9.69 0.44
CA ALA A 58 11.90 9.69 0.96
C ALA A 58 11.96 9.39 2.47
N ARG A 59 11.02 9.93 3.26
CA ARG A 59 10.95 9.65 4.70
C ARG A 59 10.55 8.20 5.00
N LEU A 60 9.57 7.67 4.27
CA LEU A 60 9.19 6.26 4.39
C LEU A 60 10.36 5.36 3.97
N LEU A 61 11.02 5.67 2.85
CA LEU A 61 12.16 4.91 2.34
C LEU A 61 13.31 4.89 3.35
N ARG A 62 13.63 6.05 3.92
CA ARG A 62 14.66 6.17 4.97
C ARG A 62 14.33 5.30 6.18
N PHE A 63 13.06 5.27 6.59
CA PHE A 63 12.62 4.39 7.67
C PHE A 63 12.80 2.92 7.30
N LEU A 64 12.34 2.51 6.11
CA LEU A 64 12.41 1.12 5.67
C LEU A 64 13.85 0.61 5.58
N ARG A 65 14.75 1.41 5.00
CA ARG A 65 16.19 1.09 4.95
C ARG A 65 16.82 1.01 6.34
N ARG A 66 16.47 1.93 7.26
CA ARG A 66 17.01 1.92 8.63
C ARG A 66 16.58 0.67 9.43
N GLN A 67 15.43 0.09 9.13
CA GLN A 67 14.97 -1.15 9.75
C GLN A 67 15.41 -2.41 8.98
N ASN A 68 16.26 -2.27 7.96
CA ASN A 68 16.71 -3.36 7.08
C ASN A 68 15.55 -4.07 6.34
N TYR A 69 14.44 -3.39 6.08
CA TYR A 69 13.38 -3.90 5.21
C TYR A 69 13.79 -3.87 3.74
N LEU A 70 14.54 -2.82 3.37
CA LEU A 70 15.05 -2.58 2.02
C LEU A 70 16.57 -2.37 2.10
N ASP A 71 17.31 -2.86 1.11
CA ASP A 71 18.73 -2.56 0.97
C ASP A 71 18.98 -1.18 0.34
N GLU A 72 20.25 -0.83 0.10
CA GLU A 72 20.64 0.44 -0.52
C GLU A 72 20.13 0.60 -1.96
N HIS A 73 19.80 -0.51 -2.62
CA HIS A 73 19.25 -0.61 -3.97
C HIS A 73 17.73 -0.81 -3.99
N ASN A 74 17.04 -0.61 -2.86
CA ASN A 74 15.60 -0.84 -2.67
C ASN A 74 15.15 -2.29 -2.82
N LYS A 75 16.06 -3.27 -2.81
CA LYS A 75 15.65 -4.68 -2.81
C LYS A 75 15.09 -5.07 -1.47
N VAL A 76 13.98 -5.80 -1.52
CA VAL A 76 13.29 -6.34 -0.35
C VAL A 76 14.17 -7.37 0.37
N ASN A 77 14.28 -7.22 1.69
CA ASN A 77 14.82 -8.26 2.55
C ASN A 77 13.79 -9.37 2.71
N GLU A 78 14.09 -10.57 2.18
CA GLU A 78 13.19 -11.73 2.20
C GLU A 78 12.78 -12.15 3.62
N LEU A 79 13.61 -11.87 4.63
CA LEU A 79 13.29 -12.15 6.04
C LEU A 79 12.19 -11.23 6.60
N CYS A 80 11.92 -10.11 5.92
CA CYS A 80 11.00 -9.09 6.38
C CYS A 80 9.77 -8.91 5.48
N VAL A 81 9.53 -9.85 4.57
CA VAL A 81 8.42 -9.83 3.60
C VAL A 81 7.06 -9.72 4.29
N THR A 82 6.87 -10.42 5.41
CA THR A 82 5.60 -10.37 6.17
C THR A 82 5.33 -8.97 6.70
N GLN A 83 6.34 -8.31 7.26
CA GLN A 83 6.24 -6.97 7.82
C GLN A 83 5.99 -5.94 6.71
N LEU A 84 6.67 -6.08 5.57
CA LEU A 84 6.42 -5.22 4.41
C LEU A 84 5.01 -5.41 3.85
N ARG A 85 4.50 -6.64 3.79
CA ARG A 85 3.10 -6.91 3.43
C ARG A 85 2.13 -6.23 4.41
N GLN A 86 2.41 -6.28 5.70
CA GLN A 86 1.61 -5.60 6.73
C GLN A 86 1.64 -4.08 6.58
N ILE A 87 2.82 -3.49 6.33
CA ILE A 87 2.98 -2.05 6.06
C ILE A 87 2.19 -1.66 4.81
N THR A 88 2.31 -2.41 3.71
CA THR A 88 1.55 -2.15 2.49
C THR A 88 0.05 -2.22 2.76
N MET A 89 -0.43 -3.27 3.43
CA MET A 89 -1.85 -3.39 3.78
C MET A 89 -2.33 -2.23 4.66
N TYR A 90 -1.51 -1.79 5.61
CA TYR A 90 -1.80 -0.64 6.46
C TYR A 90 -1.98 0.66 5.65
N LEU A 91 -1.16 0.88 4.61
CA LEU A 91 -1.31 2.02 3.70
C LEU A 91 -2.64 1.95 2.93
N PHE A 92 -2.99 0.77 2.41
CA PHE A 92 -4.27 0.56 1.72
C PHE A 92 -5.49 0.80 2.62
N LEU A 93 -5.42 0.34 3.88
CA LEU A 93 -6.49 0.54 4.86
C LEU A 93 -6.70 2.01 5.26
N ASN A 94 -5.65 2.83 5.15
CA ASN A 94 -5.70 4.27 5.41
C ASN A 94 -5.73 5.09 4.11
N THR A 95 -6.17 4.51 2.99
CA THR A 95 -6.42 5.25 1.74
C THR A 95 -7.90 5.63 1.65
N ASP A 96 -8.22 6.71 0.93
CA ASP A 96 -9.59 7.09 0.60
C ASP A 96 -10.22 6.05 -0.35
N VAL A 97 -10.81 5.02 0.24
CA VAL A 97 -11.52 3.93 -0.45
C VAL A 97 -12.85 3.61 0.21
N SER A 98 -13.81 3.26 -0.62
CA SER A 98 -15.15 2.86 -0.20
C SER A 98 -15.16 1.38 0.18
N PHE A 99 -15.45 1.08 1.44
CA PHE A 99 -15.63 -0.29 1.89
C PHE A 99 -17.11 -0.69 1.84
N ARG A 100 -17.43 -1.84 1.24
CA ARG A 100 -18.80 -2.39 1.24
C ARG A 100 -19.29 -2.79 2.63
N TYR A 101 -18.37 -3.05 3.56
CA TYR A 101 -18.64 -3.47 4.92
C TYR A 101 -17.98 -2.50 5.89
N ASP A 102 -18.59 -2.32 7.05
CA ASP A 102 -18.06 -1.49 8.11
C ASP A 102 -16.86 -2.19 8.78
N LEU A 103 -15.65 -1.89 8.31
CA LEU A 103 -14.40 -2.44 8.85
C LEU A 103 -14.16 -2.02 10.31
N SER A 104 -14.81 -0.97 10.81
CA SER A 104 -14.70 -0.57 12.21
C SER A 104 -15.31 -1.59 13.18
N ARG A 105 -16.13 -2.51 12.66
CA ARG A 105 -16.72 -3.63 13.42
C ARG A 105 -15.81 -4.85 13.49
N VAL A 106 -14.74 -4.88 12.69
CA VAL A 106 -13.79 -5.99 12.66
C VAL A 106 -12.71 -5.75 13.71
N VAL A 107 -12.75 -6.53 14.80
CA VAL A 107 -11.86 -6.37 15.98
C VAL A 107 -10.38 -6.34 15.59
N HIS A 108 -9.97 -7.14 14.61
CA HIS A 108 -8.58 -7.26 14.17
C HIS A 108 -8.11 -6.14 13.22
N VAL A 109 -8.99 -5.27 12.75
CA VAL A 109 -8.66 -4.22 11.76
C VAL A 109 -8.97 -2.83 12.31
N LYS A 110 -9.98 -2.70 13.18
CA LYS A 110 -10.46 -1.43 13.72
C LYS A 110 -9.34 -0.54 14.26
N HIS A 111 -8.36 -1.11 14.98
CA HIS A 111 -7.27 -0.36 15.58
C HIS A 111 -6.21 0.15 14.60
N LEU A 112 -6.29 -0.24 13.32
CA LEU A 112 -5.42 0.22 12.24
C LEU A 112 -6.06 1.31 11.38
N LEU A 113 -7.38 1.50 11.51
CA LEU A 113 -8.13 2.47 10.71
C LEU A 113 -8.01 3.86 11.33
N ASN A 114 -7.85 4.88 10.48
CA ASN A 114 -7.78 6.29 10.87
C ASN A 114 -6.64 6.61 11.86
N THR A 115 -5.62 5.77 11.92
CA THR A 115 -4.41 6.02 12.73
C THR A 115 -3.35 6.81 11.95
N ALA A 116 -3.46 6.83 10.62
CA ALA A 116 -2.75 7.72 9.73
C ALA A 116 -3.75 8.67 9.04
N PRO A 117 -3.30 9.84 8.55
CA PRO A 117 -4.09 10.67 7.65
C PRO A 117 -4.51 9.85 6.43
N GLN A 118 -5.73 10.09 5.93
CA GLN A 118 -6.21 9.41 4.74
C GLN A 118 -5.30 9.76 3.55
N LEU A 119 -4.79 8.72 2.90
CA LEU A 119 -3.96 8.84 1.71
C LEU A 119 -4.90 9.01 0.51
N SER A 120 -4.57 9.92 -0.41
CA SER A 120 -5.15 9.82 -1.74
C SER A 120 -4.61 8.58 -2.45
N LYS A 121 -5.38 8.02 -3.39
CA LYS A 121 -4.92 6.89 -4.22
C LYS A 121 -3.66 7.23 -5.02
N CYS A 122 -3.51 8.48 -5.43
CA CYS A 122 -2.31 8.98 -6.08
C CYS A 122 -1.09 8.88 -5.15
N LEU A 123 -1.22 9.38 -3.91
CA LEU A 123 -0.14 9.30 -2.94
C LEU A 123 0.20 7.84 -2.59
N LEU A 124 -0.81 6.99 -2.39
CA LEU A 124 -0.61 5.56 -2.15
C LEU A 124 0.26 4.94 -3.25
N LEU A 125 -0.12 5.10 -4.52
CA LEU A 125 0.62 4.49 -5.63
C LEU A 125 2.04 5.03 -5.76
N ASN A 126 2.24 6.33 -5.57
CA ASN A 126 3.59 6.89 -5.55
C ASN A 126 4.44 6.32 -4.41
N CYS A 127 3.85 6.06 -3.24
CA CYS A 127 4.51 5.33 -2.17
C CYS A 127 4.83 3.89 -2.57
N ILE A 128 3.91 3.17 -3.22
CA ILE A 128 4.18 1.80 -3.68
C ILE A 128 5.36 1.76 -4.66
N TRP A 129 5.35 2.62 -5.68
CA TRP A 129 6.42 2.66 -6.67
C TRP A 129 7.74 3.15 -6.09
N GLY A 130 7.72 4.19 -5.27
CA GLY A 130 8.92 4.78 -4.70
C GLY A 130 9.59 3.93 -3.61
N LEU A 131 8.85 2.99 -3.02
CA LEU A 131 9.34 2.06 -2.00
C LEU A 131 9.58 0.64 -2.55
N ASP A 132 9.38 0.42 -3.84
CA ASP A 132 9.52 -0.88 -4.51
C ASP A 132 8.63 -1.98 -3.88
N LEU A 133 7.36 -1.62 -3.61
CA LEU A 133 6.37 -2.48 -2.97
C LEU A 133 5.32 -3.02 -3.95
N ASP A 134 5.59 -2.93 -5.25
CA ASP A 134 4.70 -3.33 -6.34
C ASP A 134 4.25 -4.80 -6.25
N ARG A 135 5.15 -5.71 -5.85
CA ARG A 135 4.82 -7.11 -5.55
C ARG A 135 3.64 -7.23 -4.59
N PHE A 136 3.59 -6.40 -3.56
CA PHE A 136 2.51 -6.44 -2.56
C PHE A 136 1.22 -5.79 -3.06
N LEU A 137 1.30 -4.80 -3.95
CA LEU A 137 0.14 -4.29 -4.69
C LEU A 137 -0.47 -5.42 -5.53
N TYR A 138 0.34 -6.20 -6.25
CA TYR A 138 -0.12 -7.33 -7.05
C TYR A 138 -0.78 -8.43 -6.20
N GLU A 139 -0.22 -8.72 -5.03
CA GLU A 139 -0.85 -9.60 -4.04
C GLU A 139 -2.22 -9.06 -3.61
N ILE A 140 -2.33 -7.77 -3.28
CA ILE A 140 -3.62 -7.15 -2.89
C ILE A 140 -4.63 -7.27 -4.04
N VAL A 141 -4.23 -6.94 -5.27
CA VAL A 141 -5.11 -7.04 -6.44
C VAL A 141 -5.59 -8.48 -6.64
N SER A 142 -4.69 -9.45 -6.49
CA SER A 142 -4.95 -10.88 -6.70
C SER A 142 -5.86 -11.50 -5.64
N TYR A 143 -5.71 -11.08 -4.38
CA TYR A 143 -6.34 -11.79 -3.25
C TYR A 143 -7.54 -11.08 -2.65
N THR A 144 -7.69 -9.76 -2.84
CA THR A 144 -8.84 -9.01 -2.33
C THR A 144 -10.05 -9.07 -3.29
N PRO A 145 -11.27 -8.82 -2.81
CA PRO A 145 -12.44 -8.78 -3.68
C PRO A 145 -12.29 -7.77 -4.82
N LEU A 146 -12.72 -8.14 -6.03
CA LEU A 146 -12.60 -7.29 -7.23
C LEU A 146 -13.14 -5.87 -7.02
N TRP A 147 -14.22 -5.70 -6.26
CA TRP A 147 -14.79 -4.39 -5.96
C TRP A 147 -13.83 -3.46 -5.19
N PHE A 148 -12.91 -4.02 -4.41
CA PHE A 148 -11.90 -3.28 -3.68
C PHE A 148 -10.74 -2.91 -4.61
N SER A 149 -10.14 -3.91 -5.27
CA SER A 149 -9.02 -3.72 -6.21
C SER A 149 -9.33 -2.74 -7.34
N MET A 150 -10.56 -2.78 -7.88
CA MET A 150 -11.00 -1.91 -8.97
C MET A 150 -10.92 -0.42 -8.64
N GLN A 151 -11.00 -0.04 -7.35
CA GLN A 151 -10.94 1.37 -6.94
C GLN A 151 -9.57 2.01 -7.18
N PHE A 152 -8.52 1.21 -7.40
CA PHE A 152 -7.15 1.66 -7.61
C PHE A 152 -6.71 1.61 -9.08
N LEU A 153 -7.45 0.93 -9.97
CA LEU A 153 -6.99 0.68 -11.34
C LEU A 153 -6.82 1.95 -12.16
N ASP A 154 -7.79 2.87 -12.12
CA ASP A 154 -7.70 4.13 -12.87
C ASP A 154 -6.46 4.93 -12.49
N GLN A 155 -6.17 4.99 -11.19
CA GLN A 155 -4.99 5.70 -10.67
C GLN A 155 -3.71 4.94 -10.98
N THR A 156 -3.76 3.60 -11.00
CA THR A 156 -2.63 2.75 -11.38
C THR A 156 -2.26 3.01 -12.84
N ILE A 157 -3.25 3.01 -13.74
CA ILE A 157 -3.07 3.31 -15.17
C ILE A 157 -2.49 4.72 -15.36
N SER A 158 -3.03 5.72 -14.65
CA SER A 158 -2.49 7.08 -14.69
C SER A 158 -1.03 7.13 -14.24
N SER A 159 -0.69 6.43 -13.15
CA SER A 159 0.67 6.41 -12.62
C SER A 159 1.69 5.78 -13.57
N LEU A 160 1.28 4.80 -14.39
CA LEU A 160 2.16 4.16 -15.38
C LEU A 160 2.62 5.12 -16.47
N ARG A 161 1.87 6.21 -16.75
CA ARG A 161 2.26 7.22 -17.75
C ARG A 161 3.55 7.96 -17.38
N TYR A 162 3.89 8.00 -16.09
CA TYR A 162 5.08 8.68 -15.57
C TYR A 162 6.26 7.73 -15.32
N ALA A 163 6.07 6.43 -15.53
CA ALA A 163 7.10 5.41 -15.33
C ALA A 163 7.98 5.25 -16.60
N LYS A 164 9.15 4.65 -16.43
CA LYS A 164 10.04 4.35 -17.56
C LYS A 164 9.44 3.23 -18.43
N PRO A 165 9.66 3.23 -19.76
CA PRO A 165 9.03 2.27 -20.66
C PRO A 165 9.21 0.79 -20.29
N TYR A 166 10.39 0.40 -19.80
CA TYR A 166 10.64 -0.99 -19.39
C TYR A 166 9.90 -1.36 -18.10
N GLU A 167 9.81 -0.45 -17.14
CA GLU A 167 9.02 -0.63 -15.91
C GLU A 167 7.53 -0.73 -16.22
N VAL A 168 7.05 0.05 -17.20
CA VAL A 168 5.64 0.00 -17.63
C VAL A 168 5.26 -1.38 -18.12
N LEU A 169 6.10 -2.02 -18.94
CA LEU A 169 5.80 -3.34 -19.50
C LEU A 169 5.69 -4.40 -18.40
N GLU A 170 6.69 -4.46 -17.52
CA GLU A 170 6.73 -5.42 -16.41
C GLU A 170 5.58 -5.20 -15.41
N ARG A 171 5.31 -3.95 -15.06
CA ARG A 171 4.20 -3.60 -14.16
C ARG A 171 2.84 -3.91 -14.78
N THR A 172 2.68 -3.68 -16.09
CA THR A 172 1.45 -3.99 -16.81
C THR A 172 1.22 -5.50 -16.88
N GLU A 173 2.24 -6.28 -17.21
CA GLU A 173 2.15 -7.75 -17.22
C GLU A 173 1.74 -8.28 -15.84
N SER A 174 2.43 -7.82 -14.79
CA SER A 174 2.16 -8.25 -13.41
C SER A 174 0.76 -7.85 -12.94
N LEU A 175 0.30 -6.65 -13.30
CA LEU A 175 -1.05 -6.18 -12.98
C LEU A 175 -2.12 -7.01 -13.71
N VAL A 176 -1.96 -7.25 -15.02
CA VAL A 176 -2.90 -8.05 -15.80
C VAL A 176 -2.95 -9.48 -15.27
N ARG A 177 -1.80 -10.09 -14.97
CA ARG A 177 -1.73 -11.43 -14.35
C ARG A 177 -2.50 -11.47 -13.04
N SER A 178 -2.33 -10.46 -12.20
CA SER A 178 -3.01 -10.36 -10.89
C SER A 178 -4.53 -10.21 -11.04
N ILE A 179 -4.97 -9.39 -11.99
CA ILE A 179 -6.41 -9.22 -12.29
C ILE A 179 -7.00 -10.52 -12.84
N CYS A 180 -6.33 -11.17 -13.80
CA CYS A 180 -6.77 -12.46 -14.33
C CYS A 180 -6.88 -13.51 -13.23
N PHE A 181 -5.89 -13.57 -12.32
CA PHE A 181 -5.95 -14.45 -11.16
C PHE A 181 -7.16 -14.13 -10.27
N ALA A 182 -7.42 -12.85 -9.98
CA ALA A 182 -8.54 -12.43 -9.15
C ALA A 182 -9.91 -12.75 -9.76
N ILE A 183 -10.03 -12.73 -11.10
CA ILE A 183 -11.28 -13.05 -11.81
C ILE A 183 -11.52 -14.56 -11.88
N CYS A 184 -10.46 -15.34 -12.11
CA CYS A 184 -10.56 -16.78 -12.33
C CYS A 184 -10.60 -17.63 -11.04
N ARG A 185 -10.55 -16.99 -9.88
CA ARG A 185 -10.57 -17.63 -8.56
C ARG A 185 -11.99 -17.77 -8.03
#